data_AF-A0A968V022-F1
#
_entry.id   AF-A0A968V022-F1
#
_cell.length_a   1.000
_cell.length_b   1.000
_cell.length_c   1.000
_cell.angle_alpha   90.00
_cell.angle_beta   90.00
_cell.angle_gamma   90.00
#
_symmetry.space_group_name_H-M   'P 1'
#
loop_
_entity.id
_entity.type
_entity.pdbx_description
1 polymer ?
#
loop_
_entity_poly.entity_id
_entity_poly.type
_entity_poly.pdbx_seq_one_letter_code
_entity_poly.pdbx_strand_id
1 'polypeptide(L)' 'MSIVTKSIVNADAEARYLSPGELDRIKSFVTSGERRVRIAQILSESRERIVKQAGDQLFQKRPDVVSPGR' A
#
# COMPACT_ATOMS: atom_id res chain seq x y z
N MET A 1 -1.27 -3.97 -9.86
CA MET A 1 -2.66 -4.42 -10.12
C MET A 1 -3.33 -4.79 -8.81
N SER A 2 -4.63 -4.50 -8.68
CA SER A 2 -5.43 -4.92 -7.52
C SER A 2 -5.58 -6.45 -7.50
N ILE A 3 -5.92 -7.03 -6.35
CA ILE A 3 -6.27 -8.45 -6.25
C ILE A 3 -7.46 -8.79 -7.18
N VAL A 4 -8.40 -7.86 -7.35
CA VAL A 4 -9.57 -8.01 -8.23
C VAL A 4 -9.12 -8.15 -9.69
N THR A 5 -8.29 -7.23 -10.18
CA THR A 5 -7.83 -7.25 -11.57
C THR A 5 -6.96 -8.46 -11.85
N LYS A 6 -6.12 -8.87 -10.88
CA LYS A 6 -5.33 -10.10 -10.99
C LYS A 6 -6.20 -11.35 -11.11
N SER A 7 -7.26 -11.46 -10.30
CA SER A 7 -8.19 -12.60 -10.36
C SER A 7 -8.94 -12.66 -11.70
N ILE A 8 -9.38 -11.51 -12.23
CA ILE A 8 -10.07 -11.46 -13.54
C ILE A 8 -9.14 -11.89 -14.66
N VAL A 9 -7.92 -11.32 -14.72
CA VAL A 9 -6.94 -11.65 -15.76
C VAL A 9 -6.58 -13.14 -15.75
N ASN A 10 -6.44 -13.74 -14.56
CA ASN A 10 -6.15 -15.17 -14.46
C ASN A 10 -7.32 -16.04 -14.96
N ALA A 11 -8.56 -15.71 -14.58
CA ALA A 11 -9.73 -16.46 -15.01
C ALA A 11 -9.97 -16.34 -16.53
N ASP A 12 -9.71 -15.16 -17.09
CA ASP A 12 -9.74 -14.90 -18.54
C ASP A 12 -8.70 -15.73 -19.30
N ALA A 13 -7.46 -15.76 -18.81
CA ALA A 13 -6.39 -16.57 -19.39
C ALA A 13 -6.69 -18.09 -19.38
N GLU A 14 -7.49 -18.54 -18.42
CA GLU A 14 -7.94 -19.93 -18.29
C GLU A 14 -9.32 -20.18 -18.94
N ALA A 15 -9.91 -19.19 -19.60
CA ALA A 15 -11.24 -19.24 -20.24
C ALA A 15 -12.34 -19.80 -19.32
N ARG A 16 -12.33 -19.40 -18.03
CA ARG A 16 -13.29 -19.84 -17.02
C ARG A 16 -13.81 -18.68 -16.18
N TYR A 17 -14.85 -18.95 -15.40
CA TYR A 17 -15.29 -18.03 -14.36
C TYR A 17 -14.36 -18.05 -13.14
N LEU A 18 -14.54 -17.05 -12.28
CA LEU A 18 -13.89 -16.98 -10.98
C LEU A 18 -14.30 -18.19 -10.13
N SER A 19 -13.30 -18.83 -9.54
CA SER A 19 -13.52 -19.89 -8.57
C SER A 19 -14.13 -19.34 -7.26
N PRO A 20 -14.82 -20.16 -6.45
CA PRO A 20 -15.31 -19.72 -5.14
C PRO A 20 -14.23 -19.08 -4.27
N GLY A 21 -13.02 -19.65 -4.25
CA GLY A 21 -11.90 -19.10 -3.48
C GLY A 21 -11.33 -17.78 -4.02
N GLU A 22 -11.52 -17.46 -5.31
CA GLU A 22 -11.21 -16.13 -5.85
C GLU A 22 -12.30 -15.12 -5.48
N LEU A 23 -13.57 -15.53 -5.54
CA LEU A 23 -14.69 -14.71 -5.10
C LEU A 23 -14.61 -14.37 -3.61
N ASP A 24 -14.24 -15.33 -2.75
CA ASP A 24 -14.06 -15.10 -1.31
C ASP A 24 -12.94 -14.10 -1.01
N ARG A 25 -11.85 -14.14 -1.79
CA ARG A 25 -10.76 -13.17 -1.68
C ARG A 25 -11.20 -11.78 -2.11
N ILE A 26 -11.96 -11.68 -3.20
CA ILE A 26 -12.53 -10.40 -3.65
C ILE A 26 -13.50 -9.85 -2.59
N LYS A 27 -14.39 -10.68 -2.06
CA LYS A 27 -15.32 -10.31 -1.00
C LYS A 27 -14.57 -9.80 0.23
N SER A 28 -13.58 -10.56 0.71
CA SER A 28 -12.74 -10.16 1.85
C SER A 28 -12.01 -8.83 1.60
N PHE A 29 -11.48 -8.66 0.39
CA PHE A 29 -10.84 -7.40 -0.01
C PHE A 29 -11.83 -6.23 0.02
N VAL A 30 -13.02 -6.37 -0.53
CA VAL A 30 -14.02 -5.29 -0.57
C VAL A 30 -14.54 -4.97 0.83
N THR A 31 -14.87 -5.99 1.63
CA THR A 31 -15.37 -5.81 3.01
C THR A 31 -14.37 -5.08 3.90
N SER A 32 -13.06 -5.30 3.72
CA SER A 32 -12.04 -4.56 4.48
C SER A 32 -11.68 -3.19 3.87
N GLY A 33 -12.44 -2.71 2.86
CA GLY A 33 -12.14 -1.51 2.09
C GLY A 33 -12.17 -0.23 2.91
N GLU A 34 -13.20 -0.06 3.73
CA GLU A 34 -13.37 1.11 4.61
C GLU A 34 -12.14 1.31 5.51
N ARG A 35 -11.70 0.22 6.17
CA ARG A 35 -10.50 0.24 7.02
C ARG A 35 -9.26 0.68 6.25
N ARG A 36 -9.07 0.19 5.02
CA ARG A 36 -7.90 0.57 4.19
C ARG A 36 -7.96 2.04 3.77
N VAL A 37 -9.14 2.55 3.40
CA VAL A 37 -9.31 3.97 3.06
C VAL A 37 -9.02 4.85 4.27
N ARG A 38 -9.53 4.48 5.46
CA ARG A 38 -9.24 5.20 6.70
C ARG A 38 -7.75 5.23 7.04
N ILE A 39 -7.05 4.11 6.87
CA ILE A 39 -5.59 4.07 7.04
C ILE A 39 -4.90 5.02 6.06
N ALA A 40 -5.27 4.97 4.78
CA ALA A 40 -4.69 5.84 3.76
C ALA A 40 -4.93 7.33 4.06
N GLN A 41 -6.12 7.67 4.56
CA GLN A 41 -6.45 9.03 5.01
C GLN A 41 -5.54 9.47 6.16
N ILE A 42 -5.44 8.68 7.24
CA ILE A 42 -4.60 9.00 8.41
C ILE A 42 -3.13 9.19 8.00
N LEU A 43 -2.61 8.32 7.11
CA LEU A 43 -1.26 8.42 6.59
C LEU A 43 -1.05 9.71 5.77
N SER A 44 -2.04 10.07 4.95
CA SER A 44 -2.00 11.27 4.11
C SER A 44 -2.04 12.54 4.93
N GLU A 45 -2.91 12.60 5.95
CA GLU A 45 -3.01 13.71 6.90
C GLU A 45 -1.73 13.86 7.74
N SER A 46 -1.12 12.73 8.13
CA SER A 46 0.10 12.71 8.94
C SER A 46 1.41 12.87 8.13
N ARG A 47 1.33 13.07 6.81
CA ARG A 47 2.50 12.96 5.90
C ARG A 47 3.68 13.82 6.32
N GLU A 48 3.44 15.08 6.68
CA GLU A 48 4.50 16.05 6.98
C GLU A 48 5.23 15.66 8.26
N ARG A 49 4.46 15.29 9.29
CA ARG A 49 5.00 14.78 10.55
C ARG A 49 5.85 13.53 10.34
N ILE A 50 5.35 12.58 9.55
CA ILE A 50 6.06 11.33 9.25
C ILE A 50 7.38 11.63 8.53
N VAL A 51 7.36 12.45 7.47
CA VAL A 51 8.56 12.79 6.70
C VAL A 51 9.58 13.55 7.54
N LYS A 52 9.14 14.55 8.33
CA LYS A 52 10.02 15.31 9.20
C LYS A 52 10.71 14.42 10.25
N GLN A 53 9.93 13.64 10.99
CA GLN A 53 10.48 12.75 12.03
C GLN A 53 11.42 11.69 11.45
N ALA A 54 11.09 11.13 10.27
CA ALA A 54 11.96 10.18 9.60
C ALA A 54 13.25 10.84 9.09
N GLY A 55 13.17 12.07 8.57
CA GLY A 55 14.32 12.86 8.13
C GLY A 55 15.26 13.18 9.28
N ASP A 56 14.72 13.67 10.41
CA ASP A 56 15.50 13.96 11.62
C ASP A 56 16.27 12.71 12.09
N GLN A 57 15.58 11.56 12.17
CA GLN A 57 16.21 10.29 12.55
C GLN A 57 17.25 9.82 11.53
N LEU A 58 16.97 10.00 10.23
CA LEU A 58 17.90 9.64 9.16
C LEU A 58 19.19 10.44 9.28
N PHE A 59 19.11 11.76 9.41
CA PHE A 59 20.29 12.63 9.45
C PHE A 59 21.06 12.53 10.77
N GLN A 60 20.39 12.18 11.87
CA GLN A 60 21.08 11.79 13.11
C GLN A 60 21.92 10.51 12.93
N LYS A 61 21.38 9.50 12.22
CA LYS A 61 22.09 8.25 11.94
C LYS A 61 23.12 8.38 10.83
N ARG A 62 22.90 9.30 9.89
CA ARG A 62 23.71 9.56 8.70
C ARG A 62 23.99 11.06 8.54
N PRO A 63 24.85 11.64 9.40
CA PRO A 63 25.19 13.06 9.33
C PRO A 63 25.92 13.43 8.03
N ASP A 64 26.56 12.46 7.39
CA ASP A 64 27.24 12.58 6.11
C ASP A 64 26.31 12.97 4.95
N VAL A 65 25.01 12.69 5.07
CA VAL A 65 24.01 13.03 4.04
C VAL A 65 23.66 14.53 4.03
N VAL A 66 23.89 15.24 5.14
CA VAL A 66 23.56 16.68 5.28
C VAL A 66 24.77 17.57 5.56
N SER A 67 25.95 16.97 5.72
CA SER A 67 27.20 17.71 5.93
C SER A 67 27.57 18.45 4.64
N PRO A 68 27.89 19.76 4.69
CA PRO A 68 28.38 20.50 3.54
C PRO A 68 29.74 19.96 3.13
N GLY A 69 29.72 19.07 2.13
CA GLY A 69 30.89 18.64 1.36
C GLY A 69 31.92 17.77 2.09
N ARG A 70 32.28 16.68 1.41
CA ARG A 70 33.57 16.77 0.74
C ARG A 70 33.44 17.67 -0.48
#